data_AF-A0A377N776-F1
#
_entry.id   AF-A0A377N776-F1
#
_cell.length_a   1.000
_cell.length_b   1.000
_cell.length_c   1.000
_cell.angle_alpha   90.00
_cell.angle_beta   90.00
_cell.angle_gamma   90.00
#
_symmetry.space_group_name_H-M   'P 1'
#
loop_
_entity.id
_entity.type
_entity.pdbx_description
1 polymer ?
#
loop_
_entity_poly.entity_id
_entity_poly.type
_entity_poly.pdbx_seq_one_letter_code
_entity_poly.pdbx_strand_id
1 'polypeptide(L)' 'MSTKLTAKQKEKLFKERQNRNFQASSLLDGLHIELVTLSPEQVTQRLADLRGHYER' A
#
# COMPACT_ATOMS: atom_id res chain seq x y z
N MET A 1 -5.38 21.71 24.16
CA MET A 1 -4.85 21.14 22.90
C MET A 1 -5.86 20.13 22.39
N SER A 2 -6.39 20.30 21.18
CA SER A 2 -7.29 19.32 20.56
C SER A 2 -6.56 17.98 20.42
N THR A 3 -7.03 16.94 21.10
CA THR A 3 -6.45 15.59 21.08
C THR A 3 -6.92 14.77 19.86
N LYS A 4 -7.83 15.30 19.04
CA LYS A 4 -8.47 14.57 17.95
C LYS A 4 -7.77 14.87 16.62
N LEU A 5 -7.27 13.82 15.97
CA LEU A 5 -6.72 13.90 14.60
C LEU A 5 -7.79 14.40 13.62
N THR A 6 -7.41 15.36 12.79
CA THR A 6 -8.22 15.80 11.66
C THR A 6 -8.30 14.71 10.60
N ALA A 7 -9.30 14.78 9.72
CA ALA A 7 -9.44 13.82 8.61
C ALA A 7 -8.17 13.75 7.74
N LYS A 8 -7.59 14.91 7.41
CA LYS A 8 -6.36 15.01 6.62
C LYS A 8 -5.15 14.37 7.31
N GLN A 9 -5.04 14.50 8.63
CA GLN A 9 -3.97 13.87 9.40
C GLN A 9 -4.12 12.35 9.44
N LYS A 10 -5.35 11.82 9.56
CA LYS A 10 -5.62 10.39 9.49
C LYS A 10 -5.28 9.81 8.12
N GLU A 11 -5.69 10.51 7.05
CA GLU A 11 -5.41 10.08 5.68
C GLU A 11 -3.90 10.03 5.41
N LYS A 12 -3.16 11.06 5.85
CA LYS A 12 -1.70 11.09 5.75
C LYS A 12 -1.07 9.91 6.49
N LEU A 13 -1.47 9.68 7.74
CA LEU A 13 -0.94 8.57 8.54
C LEU A 13 -1.23 7.19 7.90
N PHE A 14 -2.40 7.03 7.30
CA PHE A 14 -2.76 5.81 6.57
C PHE A 14 -1.85 5.61 5.35
N LYS A 15 -1.70 6.63 4.51
CA LYS A 15 -0.84 6.57 3.30
C LYS A 15 0.62 6.24 3.64
N GLU A 16 1.13 6.73 4.76
CA GLU A 16 2.50 6.45 5.23
C GLU A 16 2.71 5.00 5.69
N ARG A 17 1.66 4.34 6.19
CA ARG A 17 1.78 3.02 6.84
C ARG A 17 1.20 1.86 6.04
N GLN A 18 0.28 2.12 5.12
CA GLN A 18 -0.49 1.07 4.42
C GLN A 18 0.38 -0.03 3.80
N ASN A 19 1.48 0.30 3.12
CA ASN A 19 2.31 -0.69 2.43
C ASN A 19 3.13 -1.54 3.41
N ARG A 20 3.66 -0.92 4.46
CA ARG A 20 4.35 -1.65 5.55
C ARG A 20 3.40 -2.55 6.32
N ASN A 21 2.20 -2.06 6.60
CA ASN A 21 1.17 -2.85 7.27
C ASN A 21 0.75 -4.04 6.41
N PHE A 22 0.59 -3.85 5.09
CA PHE A 22 0.28 -4.94 4.17
C PHE A 22 1.38 -5.99 4.15
N GLN A 23 2.65 -5.59 4.02
CA GLN A 23 3.79 -6.49 4.12
C GLN A 23 3.80 -7.29 5.43
N ALA A 24 3.67 -6.60 6.56
CA ALA A 24 3.65 -7.25 7.87
C ALA A 24 2.45 -8.21 8.02
N SER A 25 1.29 -7.84 7.48
CA SER A 25 0.10 -8.70 7.48
C SER A 25 0.35 -9.96 6.64
N SER A 26 0.90 -9.82 5.43
CA SER A 26 1.22 -10.96 4.57
C SER A 26 2.24 -11.91 5.21
N LEU A 27 3.19 -11.39 6.00
CA LEU A 27 4.12 -12.23 6.76
C LEU A 27 3.42 -13.09 7.82
N LEU A 28 2.29 -12.63 8.39
CA LEU A 28 1.49 -13.46 9.32
C LEU A 28 0.89 -14.67 8.61
N ASP A 29 0.61 -14.55 7.31
CA ASP A 29 0.13 -15.63 6.45
C ASP A 29 1.29 -16.46 5.84
N GLY A 30 2.53 -16.21 6.24
CA GLY A 30 3.73 -16.87 5.71
C GLY A 30 4.15 -16.40 4.30
N LEU A 31 3.54 -15.33 3.79
CA LEU A 31 3.87 -14.77 2.48
C LEU A 31 5.00 -13.74 2.59
N HIS A 32 6.12 -14.05 1.95
CA HIS A 32 7.26 -13.14 1.83
C HIS A 32 7.10 -12.23 0.61
N ILE A 33 6.53 -11.04 0.83
CA ILE A 33 6.36 -10.02 -0.21
C ILE A 33 7.32 -8.84 -0.01
N GLU A 34 7.80 -8.30 -1.13
CA GLU A 34 8.65 -7.10 -1.13
C GLU A 34 7.84 -5.85 -0.74
N LEU A 35 8.51 -4.89 -0.11
CA LEU A 35 7.89 -3.63 0.27
C LEU A 35 7.60 -2.80 -0.99
N VAL A 36 6.32 -2.49 -1.21
CA VAL A 36 5.91 -1.61 -2.31
C VAL A 36 6.27 -0.16 -1.99
N THR A 37 7.19 0.43 -2.77
CA THR A 37 7.62 1.84 -2.66
C THR A 37 7.12 2.72 -3.80
N LEU A 38 6.26 2.18 -4.67
CA LEU A 38 5.71 2.86 -5.83
C LEU A 38 4.75 3.99 -5.44
N SER A 39 4.74 5.06 -6.24
CA SER A 39 3.69 6.08 -6.17
C SER A 39 2.34 5.51 -6.58
N PRO A 40 1.21 6.15 -6.21
CA PRO A 40 -0.12 5.70 -6.61
C PRO A 40 -0.26 5.51 -8.14
N GLU A 41 0.31 6.42 -8.92
CA GLU A 41 0.28 6.39 -10.38
C GLU A 41 1.09 5.19 -10.91
N GLN A 42 2.28 4.97 -10.35
CA GLN A 42 3.13 3.83 -10.69
C GLN A 42 2.47 2.50 -10.35
N VAL A 43 1.73 2.42 -9.23
CA VAL A 43 0.95 1.22 -8.86
C VAL A 43 -0.10 0.92 -9.93
N THR A 44 -0.85 1.94 -10.38
CA THR A 44 -1.88 1.73 -11.41
C THR A 44 -1.30 1.23 -12.73
N GLN A 45 -0.20 1.83 -13.20
CA GLN A 45 0.48 1.37 -14.40
C GLN A 45 1.00 -0.06 -14.24
N ARG A 46 1.65 -0.36 -13.11
CA ARG A 46 2.21 -1.69 -12.84
C ARG A 46 1.12 -2.77 -12.82
N LEU A 47 -0.05 -2.46 -12.27
CA LEU A 47 -1.18 -3.39 -12.27
C LEU A 47 -1.72 -3.65 -13.69
N ALA A 48 -1.79 -2.62 -14.54
CA ALA A 48 -2.19 -2.80 -15.93
C ALA A 48 -1.21 -3.70 -16.70
N ASP A 49 0.09 -3.49 -16.51
CA ASP A 49 1.14 -4.30 -17.14
C ASP A 49 1.08 -5.77 -16.68
N LEU A 50 0.87 -6.00 -15.38
CA LEU A 50 0.75 -7.34 -14.81
C LEU A 50 -0.48 -8.08 -15.34
N ARG A 51 -1.64 -7.41 -15.43
CA ARG A 51 -2.83 -8.01 -16.04
C ARG A 51 -2.57 -8.42 -17.48
N GLY A 52 -2.00 -7.52 -18.29
CA GLY A 52 -1.65 -7.82 -19.69
C GLY A 52 -0.65 -8.98 -19.84
N HIS A 53 0.20 -9.22 -18.84
CA HIS A 53 1.16 -10.32 -18.83
C HIS A 53 0.53 -11.66 -18.44
N TYR A 54 -0.35 -11.69 -17.43
CA TYR A 54 -0.88 -12.94 -16.86
C TYR A 54 -2.28 -13.34 -17.38
N GLU A 55 -3.05 -12.43 -17.96
CA GLU A 55 -4.40 -12.69 -18.50
C GLU A 55 -4.39 -13.08 -19.99
N ARG A 56 -3.21 -13.22 -20.59
CA ARG A 56 -3.01 -13.79 -21.93
C ARG A 56 -2.97 -15.31 -21.89
#